data_AF-A0A5Q5BTG5-F1
#
_entry.id   AF-A0A5Q5BTG5-F1
#
_cell.length_a   1.000
_cell.length_b   1.000
_cell.length_c   1.000
_cell.angle_alpha   90.00
_cell.angle_beta   90.00
_cell.angle_gamma   90.00
#
_symmetry.space_group_name_H-M   'P 1'
#
loop_
_entity.id
_entity.type
_entity.pdbx_description
1 polymer ?
#
loop_
_entity_poly.entity_id
_entity_poly.type
_entity_poly.pdbx_seq_one_letter_code
_entity_poly.pdbx_strand_id
1 'polypeptide(L)'
;MSQYVHPAQRAVDDAYRRTHGPVAMLDESYSAPAAGVGRPTFYVFTSVLVAVKDMDALRGGLGDIAGSDFWHTSDALKTEEGRDRTQEMLDFLAEGIEPCVITHRVSVDADDSDAEAARKECYQALAVALAAGRPGVWDPVDLLVLEERNQSNLKSRDQASHKELISTGRVPRQTRLLQTSPACERLLWLPDLVAAAYRRTITHHDRTLFNVIKDQTHFVALP
;
A
#
# COMPACT_ATOMS: atom_id res chain seq x y z
N MET A 1 1.25 -31.10 17.87
CA MET A 1 0.16 -30.14 18.14
C MET A 1 -0.10 -29.38 16.84
N SER A 2 -1.25 -29.59 16.21
CA SER A 2 -1.60 -28.92 14.95
C SER A 2 -1.95 -27.47 15.26
N GLN A 3 -1.02 -26.54 15.03
CA GLN A 3 -1.29 -25.11 15.10
C GLN A 3 -2.37 -24.81 14.08
N TYR A 4 -3.54 -24.36 14.53
CA TYR A 4 -4.61 -23.92 13.63
C TYR A 4 -4.11 -22.64 12.95
N VAL A 5 -3.59 -22.77 11.73
CA VAL A 5 -3.21 -21.61 10.91
C VAL A 5 -4.50 -21.09 10.27
N HIS A 6 -4.83 -19.82 10.56
CA HIS A 6 -6.00 -19.15 9.99
C HIS A 6 -5.98 -19.26 8.45
N PRO A 7 -7.10 -19.55 7.76
CA PRO A 7 -7.10 -19.74 6.31
C PRO A 7 -6.48 -18.59 5.51
N ALA A 8 -6.64 -17.35 5.99
CA ALA A 8 -6.02 -16.18 5.37
C ALA A 8 -4.49 -16.18 5.51
N GLN A 9 -3.96 -16.56 6.68
CA GLN A 9 -2.50 -16.70 6.88
C GLN A 9 -1.92 -17.75 5.94
N ARG A 10 -2.59 -18.89 5.80
CA ARG A 10 -2.15 -19.95 4.87
C ARG A 10 -2.11 -19.45 3.41
N ALA A 11 -3.08 -18.64 3.00
CA ALA A 11 -3.12 -18.08 1.65
C ALA A 11 -1.94 -17.12 1.40
N VAL A 12 -1.56 -16.33 2.41
CA VAL A 12 -0.37 -15.46 2.38
C VAL A 12 0.91 -16.31 2.23
N ASP A 13 1.10 -17.31 3.09
CA ASP A 13 2.28 -18.18 3.04
C ASP A 13 2.40 -18.93 1.70
N ASP A 14 1.27 -19.44 1.19
CA ASP A 14 1.20 -20.09 -0.13
C ASP A 14 1.54 -19.12 -1.26
N ALA A 15 1.16 -17.85 -1.14
CA ALA A 15 1.46 -16.85 -2.14
C ALA A 15 2.95 -16.51 -2.19
N TYR A 16 3.62 -16.37 -1.04
CA TYR A 16 5.05 -16.07 -0.98
C TYR A 16 5.93 -17.23 -1.41
N ARG A 17 5.58 -18.47 -1.07
CA ARG A 17 6.32 -19.65 -1.55
C ARG A 17 6.44 -19.74 -3.07
N ARG A 18 5.50 -19.11 -3.79
CA ARG A 18 5.44 -19.12 -5.26
C ARG A 18 5.99 -17.84 -5.89
N THR A 19 6.51 -16.92 -5.08
CA THR A 19 7.02 -15.62 -5.52
C THR A 19 8.54 -15.63 -5.48
N HIS A 20 9.16 -15.21 -6.58
CA HIS A 20 10.62 -15.16 -6.69
C HIS A 20 11.15 -13.72 -6.81
N GLY A 21 10.31 -12.78 -7.24
CA GLY A 21 10.62 -11.36 -7.31
C GLY A 21 10.22 -10.58 -6.06
N PRO A 22 10.35 -9.24 -6.10
CA PRO A 22 9.81 -8.38 -5.04
C PRO A 22 8.29 -8.51 -4.97
N VAL A 23 7.75 -8.40 -3.77
CA VAL A 23 6.32 -8.35 -3.50
C VAL A 23 5.93 -6.90 -3.26
N ALA A 24 4.89 -6.44 -3.95
CA ALA A 24 4.32 -5.12 -3.70
C ALA A 24 3.28 -5.22 -2.59
N MET A 25 3.55 -4.56 -1.45
CA MET A 25 2.55 -4.31 -0.41
C MET A 25 1.80 -3.04 -0.76
N LEU A 26 0.48 -3.04 -0.69
CA LEU A 26 -0.38 -2.00 -1.23
C LEU A 26 -1.39 -1.53 -0.18
N ASP A 27 -1.52 -0.21 -0.04
CA ASP A 27 -2.56 0.43 0.78
C ASP A 27 -3.03 1.76 0.17
N GLU A 28 -4.22 2.20 0.57
CA GLU A 28 -4.92 3.38 0.09
C GLU A 28 -5.10 4.45 1.18
N SER A 29 -5.05 5.73 0.79
CA SER A 29 -5.50 6.83 1.63
C SER A 29 -6.25 7.85 0.79
N TYR A 30 -7.44 8.27 1.24
CA TYR A 30 -8.30 9.14 0.44
C TYR A 30 -9.21 10.05 1.27
N SER A 31 -9.68 11.11 0.62
CA SER A 31 -10.80 11.94 1.07
C SER A 31 -11.76 12.12 -0.11
N ALA A 32 -12.92 11.46 -0.04
CA ALA A 32 -13.95 11.51 -1.07
C ALA A 32 -14.84 12.77 -0.95
N PRO A 33 -15.51 13.21 -2.03
CA PRO A 33 -16.46 14.33 -1.97
C PRO A 33 -17.56 14.16 -0.91
N ALA A 34 -18.03 12.93 -0.69
CA ALA A 34 -19.04 12.62 0.33
C ALA A 34 -18.57 12.91 1.78
N ALA A 35 -17.27 13.10 2.02
CA ALA A 35 -16.71 13.38 3.35
C ALA A 35 -16.99 14.82 3.85
N GLY A 36 -17.55 15.69 3.01
CA GLY A 36 -18.05 17.01 3.41
C GLY A 36 -17.57 18.16 2.51
N VAL A 37 -18.41 19.19 2.40
CA VAL A 37 -18.17 20.38 1.57
C VAL A 37 -16.94 21.14 2.07
N GLY A 38 -16.06 21.54 1.14
CA GLY A 38 -14.90 22.40 1.42
C GLY A 38 -13.64 21.66 1.92
N ARG A 39 -13.66 20.33 2.02
CA ARG A 39 -12.45 19.54 2.26
C ARG A 39 -11.73 19.25 0.95
N PRO A 40 -10.38 19.36 0.88
CA PRO A 40 -9.64 18.95 -0.30
C PRO A 40 -9.88 17.46 -0.54
N THR A 41 -10.34 17.11 -1.74
CA THR A 41 -10.51 15.72 -2.15
C THR A 41 -9.24 15.19 -2.77
N PHE A 42 -8.90 13.96 -2.42
CA PHE A 42 -7.73 13.30 -2.97
C PHE A 42 -7.92 11.80 -2.90
N TYR A 43 -7.19 11.11 -3.75
CA TYR A 43 -7.05 9.68 -3.72
C TYR A 43 -5.56 9.33 -3.86
N VAL A 44 -5.04 8.50 -2.96
CA VAL A 44 -3.65 8.06 -2.97
C VAL A 44 -3.65 6.54 -2.88
N PHE A 45 -2.89 5.92 -3.79
CA PHE A 45 -2.54 4.52 -3.72
C PHE A 45 -1.03 4.44 -3.55
N THR A 46 -0.60 3.71 -2.53
CA THR A 46 0.82 3.53 -2.24
C THR A 46 1.20 2.07 -2.34
N SER A 47 2.46 1.84 -2.69
CA SER A 47 3.07 0.54 -2.58
C SER A 47 4.47 0.62 -2.01
N VAL A 48 4.85 -0.37 -1.20
CA VAL A 48 6.24 -0.60 -0.81
C VAL A 48 6.66 -1.97 -1.34
N LEU A 49 7.73 -1.99 -2.14
CA LEU A 49 8.24 -3.23 -2.72
C LEU A 49 9.22 -3.87 -1.75
N VAL A 50 8.90 -5.09 -1.32
CA VAL A 50 9.68 -5.84 -0.36
C VAL A 50 10.26 -7.08 -1.03
N ALA A 51 11.58 -7.24 -0.97
CA ALA A 51 12.21 -8.48 -1.40
C ALA A 51 11.86 -9.61 -0.43
N VAL A 52 11.56 -10.81 -0.95
CA VAL A 52 11.13 -11.96 -0.14
C VAL A 52 12.14 -12.29 0.98
N LYS A 53 13.44 -12.12 0.71
CA LYS A 53 14.52 -12.36 1.67
C LYS A 53 14.53 -11.39 2.87
N ASP A 54 13.97 -10.19 2.72
CA ASP A 54 14.03 -9.10 3.70
C ASP A 54 12.73 -9.03 4.53
N MET A 55 11.68 -9.76 4.12
CA MET A 55 10.37 -9.75 4.76
C MET A 55 10.40 -10.03 6.26
N ASP A 56 11.15 -11.04 6.71
CA ASP A 56 11.16 -11.43 8.12
C ASP A 56 11.86 -10.38 8.99
N ALA A 57 12.94 -9.77 8.48
CA ALA A 57 13.63 -8.68 9.15
C ALA A 57 12.72 -7.44 9.27
N LEU A 58 12.01 -7.08 8.20
CA LEU A 58 11.06 -5.96 8.20
C LEU A 58 9.87 -6.22 9.14
N ARG A 59 9.29 -7.43 9.14
CA ARG A 59 8.22 -7.80 10.08
C ARG A 59 8.67 -7.70 11.53
N GLY A 60 9.89 -8.13 11.82
CA GLY A 60 10.51 -8.05 13.14
C GLY A 60 10.68 -6.59 13.57
N GLY A 61 11.42 -5.80 12.80
CA GLY A 61 11.69 -4.39 13.12
C GLY A 61 10.43 -3.55 13.28
N LEU A 62 9.43 -3.72 12.40
CA LEU A 62 8.14 -3.05 12.56
C LEU A 62 7.42 -3.45 13.86
N GLY A 63 7.46 -4.74 14.22
CA GLY A 63 6.85 -5.23 15.46
C GLY A 63 7.54 -4.66 16.70
N ASP A 64 8.87 -4.61 16.68
CA ASP A 64 9.68 -4.09 17.78
C ASP A 64 9.42 -2.59 18.01
N ILE A 65 9.38 -1.79 16.93
CA ILE A 65 9.09 -0.34 17.01
C ILE A 65 7.63 -0.09 17.45
N ALA A 66 6.68 -0.85 16.90
CA ALA A 66 5.28 -0.72 17.27
C ALA A 66 5.04 -1.01 18.77
N GLY A 67 5.80 -1.95 19.32
CA GLY A 67 5.57 -2.52 20.65
C GLY A 67 4.22 -3.25 20.77
N SER A 68 3.61 -3.63 19.64
CA SER A 68 2.31 -4.31 19.60
C SER A 68 2.09 -5.05 18.27
N ASP A 69 1.04 -5.89 18.23
CA ASP A 69 0.62 -6.60 17.01
C ASP A 69 -0.38 -5.81 16.15
N PHE A 70 -0.61 -4.54 16.47
CA PHE A 70 -1.55 -3.69 15.74
C PHE A 70 -0.94 -2.32 15.45
N TRP A 71 -1.07 -1.87 14.20
CA TRP A 71 -0.66 -0.54 13.80
C TRP A 71 -1.68 0.06 12.85
N HIS A 72 -1.95 1.35 13.05
CA HIS A 72 -2.71 2.18 12.12
C HIS A 72 -2.18 3.61 12.23
N THR A 73 -1.48 4.07 11.19
CA THR A 73 -0.65 5.30 11.26
C THR A 73 -1.50 6.53 11.55
N SER A 74 -2.71 6.62 10.98
CA SER A 74 -3.61 7.74 11.25
C SER A 74 -4.06 7.81 12.72
N ASP A 75 -4.10 6.70 13.44
CA ASP A 75 -4.39 6.68 14.88
C ASP A 75 -3.15 7.00 15.71
N ALA A 76 -1.99 6.45 15.33
CA ALA A 76 -0.72 6.74 15.99
C ALA A 76 -0.39 8.25 15.97
N LEU A 77 -0.66 8.93 14.86
CA LEU A 77 -0.42 10.38 14.73
C LEU A 77 -1.27 11.26 15.67
N LYS A 78 -2.26 10.70 16.37
CA LYS A 78 -3.10 11.44 17.33
C LYS A 78 -2.40 11.67 18.68
N THR A 79 -1.39 10.88 19.03
CA THR A 79 -0.63 11.00 20.28
C THR A 79 0.82 11.42 20.00
N GLU A 80 1.53 11.89 21.03
CA GLU A 80 2.95 12.23 20.91
C GLU A 80 3.80 10.98 20.72
N GLU A 81 3.64 9.99 21.60
CA GLU A 81 4.31 8.68 21.51
C GLU A 81 4.08 7.98 20.16
N GLY A 82 2.87 8.04 19.60
CA GLY A 82 2.58 7.43 18.31
C GLY A 82 3.23 8.19 17.14
N ARG A 83 3.43 9.51 17.24
CA ARG A 83 4.20 10.27 16.25
C ARG A 83 5.68 9.91 16.28
N ASP A 84 6.25 9.76 17.48
CA ASP A 84 7.64 9.34 17.64
C ASP A 84 7.85 7.94 17.04
N ARG A 85 6.96 6.98 17.34
CA ARG A 85 7.01 5.66 16.70
C ARG A 85 6.79 5.69 15.19
N THR A 86 5.92 6.58 14.70
CA THR A 86 5.70 6.74 13.24
C THR A 86 6.97 7.24 12.57
N GLN A 87 7.66 8.21 13.18
CA GLN A 87 8.94 8.71 12.72
C GLN A 87 9.99 7.59 12.74
N GLU A 88 10.10 6.83 13.82
CA GLU A 88 11.03 5.71 13.94
C GLU A 88 10.78 4.61 12.90
N MET A 89 9.52 4.27 12.58
CA MET A 89 9.21 3.32 11.51
C MET A 89 9.56 3.85 10.12
N LEU A 90 9.38 5.15 9.87
CA LEU A 90 9.79 5.77 8.61
C LEU A 90 11.31 5.82 8.48
N ASP A 91 12.03 6.11 9.57
CA ASP A 91 13.49 6.07 9.60
C ASP A 91 14.00 4.64 9.36
N PHE A 92 13.39 3.64 10.00
CA PHE A 92 13.68 2.22 9.75
C PHE A 92 13.46 1.82 8.28
N LEU A 93 12.37 2.28 7.67
CA LEU A 93 12.11 2.07 6.23
C LEU A 93 13.14 2.82 5.35
N ALA A 94 13.59 4.00 5.76
CA ALA A 94 14.55 4.81 5.02
C ALA A 94 16.00 4.31 5.10
N GLU A 95 16.34 3.56 6.14
CA GLU A 95 17.61 2.82 6.22
C GLU A 95 17.67 1.64 5.23
N GLY A 96 16.50 1.15 4.83
CA GLY A 96 16.33 0.10 3.84
C GLY A 96 16.57 0.57 2.40
N ILE A 97 16.22 -0.30 1.45
CA ILE A 97 16.31 -0.02 0.01
C ILE A 97 14.97 -0.19 -0.70
N GLU A 98 13.89 -0.42 0.06
CA GLU A 98 12.55 -0.73 -0.40
C GLU A 98 11.96 0.46 -1.16
N PRO A 99 11.74 0.32 -2.49
CA PRO A 99 11.13 1.38 -3.28
C PRO A 99 9.69 1.65 -2.81
N CYS A 100 9.39 2.91 -2.56
CA CYS A 100 8.04 3.40 -2.30
C CYS A 100 7.44 3.92 -3.60
N VAL A 101 6.32 3.39 -4.06
CA VAL A 101 5.68 3.79 -5.32
C VAL A 101 4.32 4.40 -5.02
N ILE A 102 4.10 5.64 -5.46
CA ILE A 102 2.88 6.39 -5.17
C ILE A 102 2.17 6.76 -6.47
N THR A 103 0.87 6.49 -6.52
CA THR A 103 -0.03 7.03 -7.53
C THR A 103 -1.07 7.88 -6.81
N HIS A 104 -1.40 9.06 -7.34
CA HIS A 104 -2.40 9.91 -6.72
C HIS A 104 -3.31 10.58 -7.74
N ARG A 105 -4.49 10.98 -7.27
CA ARG A 105 -5.37 11.96 -7.89
C ARG A 105 -5.65 13.06 -6.88
N VAL A 106 -5.20 14.27 -7.18
CA VAL A 106 -5.57 15.48 -6.43
C VAL A 106 -6.82 16.04 -7.09
N SER A 107 -7.85 16.35 -6.30
CA SER A 107 -9.20 16.71 -6.76
C SER A 107 -9.93 15.53 -7.41
N VAL A 108 -10.58 14.72 -6.56
CA VAL A 108 -11.57 13.71 -7.00
C VAL A 108 -12.81 14.43 -7.53
N ASP A 109 -13.31 13.98 -8.68
CA ASP A 109 -14.49 14.54 -9.35
C ASP A 109 -15.71 14.52 -8.43
N ALA A 110 -16.52 15.58 -8.47
CA ALA A 110 -17.70 15.70 -7.61
C ALA A 110 -18.74 14.59 -7.87
N ASP A 111 -18.78 14.08 -9.10
CA ASP A 111 -19.65 12.96 -9.51
C ASP A 111 -19.11 11.60 -9.03
N ASP A 112 -17.82 11.52 -8.67
CA ASP A 112 -17.18 10.34 -8.05
C ASP A 112 -17.31 10.42 -6.52
N SER A 113 -18.56 10.38 -6.06
CA SER A 113 -18.92 10.68 -4.66
C SER A 113 -18.23 9.79 -3.63
N ASP A 114 -17.94 8.53 -3.98
CA ASP A 114 -17.25 7.52 -3.15
C ASP A 114 -15.77 7.34 -3.52
N ALA A 115 -15.26 8.10 -4.49
CA ALA A 115 -13.90 8.05 -5.03
C ALA A 115 -13.52 6.70 -5.68
N GLU A 116 -14.50 5.90 -6.11
CA GLU A 116 -14.24 4.59 -6.69
C GLU A 116 -13.67 4.66 -8.11
N ALA A 117 -14.02 5.69 -8.88
CA ALA A 117 -13.40 5.90 -10.19
C ALA A 117 -11.92 6.28 -10.01
N ALA A 118 -11.64 7.21 -9.10
CA ALA A 118 -10.28 7.58 -8.70
C ALA A 118 -9.49 6.38 -8.15
N ARG A 119 -10.12 5.52 -7.33
CA ARG A 119 -9.55 4.24 -6.87
C ARG A 119 -9.13 3.37 -8.02
N LYS A 120 -10.06 3.08 -8.93
CA LYS A 120 -9.82 2.19 -10.07
C LYS A 120 -8.64 2.70 -10.90
N GLU A 121 -8.61 4.00 -11.19
CA GLU A 121 -7.56 4.59 -12.01
C GLU A 121 -6.19 4.56 -11.34
N CYS A 122 -6.13 4.95 -10.06
CA CYS A 122 -4.89 4.90 -9.28
C CYS A 122 -4.36 3.46 -9.15
N TYR A 123 -5.25 2.51 -8.84
CA TYR A 123 -4.89 1.09 -8.79
C TYR A 123 -4.37 0.59 -10.14
N GLN A 124 -5.06 0.89 -11.24
CA GLN A 124 -4.66 0.41 -12.56
C GLN A 124 -3.32 0.98 -13.00
N ALA A 125 -3.07 2.27 -12.79
CA ALA A 125 -1.78 2.89 -13.10
C ALA A 125 -0.65 2.28 -12.26
N LEU A 126 -0.88 2.11 -10.94
CA LEU A 126 0.09 1.50 -10.03
C LEU A 126 0.41 0.05 -10.42
N ALA A 127 -0.61 -0.78 -10.62
CA ALA A 127 -0.45 -2.19 -10.96
C ALA A 127 0.30 -2.38 -12.29
N VAL A 128 0.03 -1.53 -13.30
CA VAL A 128 0.75 -1.56 -14.59
C VAL A 128 2.22 -1.20 -14.39
N ALA A 129 2.52 -0.13 -13.64
CA ALA A 129 3.89 0.29 -13.39
C ALA A 129 4.70 -0.74 -12.60
N LEU A 130 4.10 -1.34 -11.57
CA LEU A 130 4.71 -2.40 -10.77
C LEU A 130 4.99 -3.65 -11.60
N ALA A 131 4.03 -4.09 -12.39
CA ALA A 131 4.17 -5.28 -13.23
C ALA A 131 5.14 -5.10 -14.41
N ALA A 132 5.33 -3.87 -14.89
CA ALA A 132 6.32 -3.55 -15.91
C ALA A 132 7.76 -3.50 -15.38
N GLY A 133 7.93 -3.22 -14.08
CA GLY A 133 9.24 -2.93 -13.50
C GLY A 133 9.74 -1.52 -13.86
N ARG A 134 10.81 -1.09 -13.20
CA ARG A 134 11.53 0.14 -13.54
C ARG A 134 13.03 -0.12 -13.51
N PRO A 135 13.73 -0.08 -14.67
CA PRO A 135 15.15 -0.37 -14.74
C PRO A 135 15.98 0.43 -13.73
N GLY A 136 16.83 -0.27 -12.98
CA GLY A 136 17.69 0.31 -11.95
C GLY A 136 16.97 0.74 -10.67
N VAL A 137 15.67 0.48 -10.54
CA VAL A 137 14.87 0.83 -9.35
C VAL A 137 14.15 -0.39 -8.78
N TRP A 138 13.36 -1.10 -9.59
CA TRP A 138 12.72 -2.35 -9.18
C TRP A 138 12.49 -3.32 -10.34
N ASP A 139 12.55 -4.61 -10.03
CA ASP A 139 12.20 -5.67 -10.97
C ASP A 139 10.68 -5.80 -11.15
N PRO A 140 10.20 -6.32 -12.29
CA PRO A 140 8.80 -6.63 -12.51
C PRO A 140 8.17 -7.42 -11.36
N VAL A 141 7.05 -6.93 -10.82
CA VAL A 141 6.32 -7.54 -9.71
C VAL A 141 5.28 -8.54 -10.23
N ASP A 142 5.24 -9.73 -9.64
CA ASP A 142 4.26 -10.79 -9.96
C ASP A 142 3.25 -11.06 -8.82
N LEU A 143 3.42 -10.42 -7.66
CA LEU A 143 2.49 -10.50 -6.53
C LEU A 143 2.22 -9.11 -5.94
N LEU A 144 0.96 -8.70 -6.00
CA LEU A 144 0.40 -7.54 -5.33
C LEU A 144 -0.36 -8.02 -4.09
N VAL A 145 -0.01 -7.52 -2.91
CA VAL A 145 -0.70 -7.79 -1.64
C VAL A 145 -1.40 -6.52 -1.20
N LEU A 146 -2.72 -6.51 -1.26
CA LEU A 146 -3.58 -5.37 -0.98
C LEU A 146 -4.35 -5.58 0.32
N GLU A 147 -4.48 -4.54 1.13
CA GLU A 147 -5.40 -4.57 2.27
C GLU A 147 -6.85 -4.83 1.81
N GLU A 148 -7.49 -5.82 2.42
CA GLU A 148 -8.85 -6.21 2.05
C GLU A 148 -9.90 -5.22 2.58
N ARG A 149 -10.86 -4.91 1.72
CA ARG A 149 -12.00 -4.06 2.11
C ARG A 149 -13.03 -4.88 2.88
N ASN A 150 -13.56 -4.31 3.95
CA ASN A 150 -14.55 -4.96 4.83
C ASN A 150 -15.82 -5.45 4.11
N GLN A 151 -16.22 -4.81 3.01
CA GLN A 151 -17.41 -5.20 2.25
C GLN A 151 -17.05 -6.11 1.08
N SER A 152 -17.73 -7.26 0.97
CA SER A 152 -17.44 -8.29 -0.04
C SER A 152 -17.68 -7.84 -1.49
N ASN A 153 -18.63 -6.94 -1.71
CA ASN A 153 -18.87 -6.30 -3.01
C ASN A 153 -17.66 -5.47 -3.45
N LEU A 154 -17.06 -4.70 -2.53
CA LEU A 154 -15.89 -3.87 -2.80
C LEU A 154 -14.66 -4.74 -3.09
N LYS A 155 -14.45 -5.79 -2.29
CA LYS A 155 -13.43 -6.81 -2.56
C LYS A 155 -13.57 -7.41 -3.97
N SER A 156 -14.81 -7.71 -4.38
CA SER A 156 -15.10 -8.25 -5.72
C SER A 156 -14.83 -7.25 -6.84
N ARG A 157 -15.04 -5.94 -6.61
CA ARG A 157 -14.71 -4.87 -7.56
C ARG A 157 -13.21 -4.73 -7.77
N ASP A 158 -12.40 -4.85 -6.72
CA ASP A 158 -10.93 -4.82 -6.83
C ASP A 158 -10.44 -6.00 -7.68
N GLN A 159 -10.98 -7.21 -7.43
CA GLN A 159 -10.68 -8.39 -8.25
C GLN A 159 -11.10 -8.24 -9.70
N ALA A 160 -12.26 -7.65 -9.96
CA ALA A 160 -12.73 -7.38 -11.32
C ALA A 160 -11.79 -6.39 -12.04
N SER A 161 -11.36 -5.34 -11.35
CA SER A 161 -10.42 -4.35 -11.87
C SER A 161 -9.06 -4.96 -12.22
N HIS A 162 -8.55 -5.87 -11.38
CA HIS A 162 -7.32 -6.62 -11.69
C HIS A 162 -7.49 -7.58 -12.87
N LYS A 163 -8.62 -8.29 -12.92
CA LYS A 163 -8.93 -9.19 -14.04
C LYS A 163 -9.03 -8.45 -15.37
N GLU A 164 -9.56 -7.23 -15.36
CA GLU A 164 -9.60 -6.35 -16.54
C GLU A 164 -8.20 -6.02 -17.05
N LEU A 165 -7.24 -5.72 -16.16
CA LEU A 165 -5.84 -5.46 -16.56
C LEU A 165 -5.19 -6.69 -17.21
N ILE A 166 -5.48 -7.89 -16.67
CA ILE A 166 -4.98 -9.14 -17.24
C ILE A 166 -5.64 -9.42 -18.60
N SER A 167 -6.95 -9.29 -18.71
CA SER A 167 -7.68 -9.62 -19.94
C SER A 167 -7.37 -8.67 -21.09
N THR A 168 -7.06 -7.41 -20.78
CA THR A 168 -6.62 -6.38 -21.74
C THR A 168 -5.12 -6.42 -22.02
N GLY A 169 -4.36 -7.32 -21.38
CA GLY A 169 -2.92 -7.47 -21.59
C GLY A 169 -2.07 -6.33 -21.03
N ARG A 170 -2.66 -5.43 -20.23
CA ARG A 170 -1.95 -4.32 -19.58
C ARG A 170 -1.06 -4.79 -18.44
N VAL A 171 -1.41 -5.93 -17.84
CA VAL A 171 -0.62 -6.62 -16.80
C VAL A 171 -0.42 -8.08 -17.23
N PRO A 172 0.78 -8.67 -17.04
CA PRO A 172 1.03 -10.07 -17.37
C PRO A 172 0.09 -11.02 -16.63
N ARG A 173 -0.32 -12.10 -17.29
CA ARG A 173 -1.30 -13.08 -16.78
C ARG A 173 -0.90 -13.73 -15.45
N GLN A 174 0.40 -13.85 -15.19
CA GLN A 174 0.94 -14.43 -13.96
C GLN A 174 0.93 -13.46 -12.77
N THR A 175 0.63 -12.17 -12.97
CA THR A 175 0.58 -11.18 -11.90
C THR A 175 -0.64 -11.43 -11.02
N ARG A 176 -0.41 -11.79 -9.76
CA ARG A 176 -1.45 -12.15 -8.81
C ARG A 176 -1.80 -10.96 -7.93
N LEU A 177 -3.09 -10.85 -7.61
CA LEU A 177 -3.59 -9.99 -6.54
C LEU A 177 -4.02 -10.88 -5.37
N LEU A 178 -3.41 -10.66 -4.21
CA LEU A 178 -3.83 -11.22 -2.94
C LEU A 178 -4.42 -10.10 -2.09
N GLN A 179 -5.62 -10.32 -1.56
CA GLN A 179 -6.26 -9.40 -0.63
C GLN A 179 -6.27 -10.03 0.77
N THR A 180 -5.72 -9.33 1.75
CA THR A 180 -5.56 -9.82 3.14
C THR A 180 -5.61 -8.65 4.12
N SER A 181 -5.60 -8.91 5.42
CA SER A 181 -5.57 -7.86 6.45
C SER A 181 -4.19 -7.70 7.08
N PRO A 182 -3.88 -6.53 7.68
CA PRO A 182 -2.64 -6.33 8.44
C PRO A 182 -2.44 -7.33 9.59
N ALA A 183 -3.52 -7.94 10.09
CA ALA A 183 -3.45 -8.99 11.11
C ALA A 183 -2.87 -10.32 10.56
N CYS A 184 -2.93 -10.55 9.25
CA CYS A 184 -2.34 -11.72 8.59
C CYS A 184 -1.03 -11.39 7.87
N GLU A 185 -0.83 -10.12 7.49
CA GLU A 185 0.41 -9.64 6.90
C GLU A 185 0.79 -8.27 7.45
N ARG A 186 1.73 -8.26 8.40
CA ARG A 186 2.23 -7.04 9.05
C ARG A 186 2.88 -6.06 8.08
N LEU A 187 3.46 -6.54 6.97
CA LEU A 187 4.10 -5.68 5.98
C LEU A 187 3.13 -4.71 5.28
N LEU A 188 1.81 -4.88 5.44
CA LEU A 188 0.82 -3.87 5.04
C LEU A 188 0.91 -2.57 5.85
N TRP A 189 1.63 -2.53 6.98
CA TRP A 189 1.90 -1.28 7.70
C TRP A 189 2.81 -0.33 6.93
N LEU A 190 3.68 -0.86 6.06
CA LEU A 190 4.62 -0.05 5.27
C LEU A 190 3.90 0.91 4.32
N PRO A 191 3.00 0.45 3.42
CA PRO A 191 2.25 1.36 2.57
C PRO A 191 1.32 2.29 3.37
N ASP A 192 0.73 1.87 4.50
CA ASP A 192 -0.05 2.77 5.38
C ASP A 192 0.82 3.94 5.91
N LEU A 193 2.05 3.66 6.36
CA LEU A 193 3.02 4.69 6.78
C LEU A 193 3.33 5.68 5.65
N VAL A 194 3.64 5.17 4.46
CA VAL A 194 3.94 5.98 3.27
C VAL A 194 2.74 6.83 2.87
N ALA A 195 1.54 6.24 2.87
CA ALA A 195 0.29 6.91 2.52
C ALA A 195 -0.02 8.02 3.51
N ALA A 196 0.12 7.77 4.81
CA ALA A 196 -0.09 8.77 5.85
C ALA A 196 0.93 9.91 5.78
N ALA A 197 2.22 9.60 5.59
CA ALA A 197 3.28 10.60 5.43
C ALA A 197 3.03 11.48 4.20
N TYR A 198 2.69 10.88 3.06
CA TYR A 198 2.39 11.62 1.84
C TYR A 198 1.09 12.44 1.96
N ARG A 199 0.04 11.88 2.56
CA ARG A 199 -1.24 12.57 2.80
C ARG A 199 -1.04 13.88 3.55
N ARG A 200 -0.14 13.94 4.54
CA ARG A 200 0.13 15.19 5.29
C ARG A 200 0.67 16.31 4.41
N THR A 201 1.39 15.97 3.34
CA THR A 201 1.86 16.96 2.36
C THR A 201 0.70 17.63 1.61
N ILE A 202 -0.40 16.89 1.41
CA ILE A 202 -1.62 17.36 0.75
C ILE A 202 -2.51 18.12 1.74
N THR A 203 -2.76 17.56 2.92
CA THR A 203 -3.79 18.08 3.85
C THR A 203 -3.27 19.13 4.84
N HIS A 204 -1.97 19.14 5.14
CA HIS A 204 -1.37 20.02 6.15
C HIS A 204 -0.20 20.84 5.61
N HIS A 205 0.20 20.65 4.35
CA HIS A 205 1.44 21.19 3.78
C HIS A 205 2.69 20.86 4.60
N ASP A 206 2.62 19.76 5.36
CA ASP A 206 3.68 19.28 6.23
C ASP A 206 4.41 18.13 5.53
N ARG A 207 5.71 18.33 5.32
CA ARG A 207 6.58 17.38 4.61
C ARG A 207 7.58 16.69 5.53
N THR A 208 7.52 16.93 6.84
CA THR A 208 8.50 16.40 7.81
C THR A 208 8.65 14.88 7.69
N LEU A 209 7.55 14.14 7.86
CA LEU A 209 7.52 12.69 7.73
C LEU A 209 7.84 12.22 6.30
N PHE A 210 7.28 12.88 5.29
CA PHE A 210 7.51 12.45 3.90
C PHE A 210 8.96 12.64 3.44
N ASN A 211 9.66 13.64 3.97
CA ASN A 211 11.06 13.90 3.60
C ASN A 211 12.00 12.78 4.02
N VAL A 212 11.63 11.98 5.03
CA VAL A 212 12.41 10.82 5.50
C VAL A 212 12.56 9.78 4.39
N ILE A 213 11.46 9.45 3.71
CA ILE A 213 11.38 8.41 2.68
C ILE A 213 11.40 8.96 1.24
N LYS A 214 11.65 10.26 1.08
CA LYS A 214 11.49 10.94 -0.21
C LYS A 214 12.40 10.36 -1.29
N ASP A 215 13.63 9.99 -0.93
CA ASP A 215 14.65 9.60 -1.89
C ASP A 215 14.41 8.20 -2.48
N GLN A 216 13.70 7.32 -1.77
CA GLN A 216 13.22 6.03 -2.29
C GLN A 216 11.78 6.09 -2.82
N THR A 217 11.17 7.28 -2.89
CA THR A 217 9.79 7.46 -3.37
C THR A 217 9.74 7.76 -4.86
N HIS A 218 8.86 7.06 -5.56
CA HIS A 218 8.65 7.14 -7.00
C HIS A 218 7.17 7.39 -7.32
N PHE A 219 6.90 8.47 -8.04
CA PHE A 219 5.54 8.77 -8.49
C PHE A 219 5.24 8.11 -9.83
N VAL A 220 4.06 7.51 -9.93
CA VAL A 220 3.46 7.02 -11.18
C VAL A 220 2.39 8.01 -11.60
N ALA A 221 2.50 8.52 -12.82
CA ALA A 221 1.50 9.42 -13.37
C ALA A 221 0.24 8.63 -13.75
N LEU A 222 -0.91 9.25 -13.51
CA LEU A 222 -2.16 8.79 -14.10
C LEU A 222 -2.14 9.03 -15.62
N PRO A 223 -2.79 8.15 -16.41
CA PRO A 223 -2.84 8.26 -17.87
C PRO A 223 -3.63 9.49 -18.38
#